data_AF-A0A935N1A0-F1
#
_entry.id   AF-A0A935N1A0-F1
#
_cell.length_a   1.000
_cell.length_b   1.000
_cell.length_c   1.000
_cell.angle_alpha   90.00
_cell.angle_beta   90.00
_cell.angle_gamma   90.00
#
_symmetry.space_group_name_H-M   'P 1'
#
loop_
_entity.id
_entity.type
_entity.pdbx_description
1 polymer ?
#
loop_
_entity_poly.entity_id
_entity_poly.type
_entity_poly.pdbx_seq_one_letter_code
_entity_poly.pdbx_strand_id
1 'polypeptide(L)' 'MKDMLYALLALVSAILAALSFYKYVSGGGQTMYIAGTIIFVILTVILGGLFLSGRVNKNEEIHITE' A
#
# COMPACT_ATOMS: atom_id res chain seq x y z
N MET A 1 -10.87 -13.95 1.36
CA MET A 1 -10.46 -13.72 -0.05
C MET A 1 -10.22 -12.24 -0.36
N LYS A 2 -11.13 -11.33 0.00
CA LYS A 2 -10.98 -9.88 -0.22
C LYS A 2 -9.70 -9.30 0.41
N ASP A 3 -9.34 -9.74 1.62
CA ASP A 3 -8.13 -9.25 2.29
C ASP A 3 -6.85 -9.65 1.55
N MET A 4 -6.80 -10.87 1.02
CA MET A 4 -5.66 -11.34 0.24
C MET A 4 -5.53 -10.59 -1.09
N LEU A 5 -6.66 -10.18 -1.68
CA LEU A 5 -6.69 -9.31 -2.84
C LEU A 5 -6.14 -7.90 -2.50
N TYR A 6 -6.52 -7.31 -1.36
CA TYR A 6 -5.97 -6.03 -0.91
C TYR A 6 -4.46 -6.09 -0.68
N ALA A 7 -3.96 -7.17 -0.06
CA ALA A 7 -2.53 -7.39 0.09
C ALA A 7 -1.80 -7.49 -1.26
N LEU A 8 -2.37 -8.22 -2.22
CA LEU A 8 -1.77 -8.36 -3.54
C LEU A 8 -1.75 -7.03 -4.30
N LEU A 9 -2.86 -6.27 -4.29
CA LEU A 9 -2.94 -4.97 -4.93
C LEU A 9 -2.02 -3.92 -4.26
N ALA A 10 -1.87 -3.99 -2.93
CA ALA A 10 -0.91 -3.15 -2.21
C ALA A 10 0.52 -3.46 -2.64
N LEU A 11 0.88 -4.75 -2.75
CA LEU A 11 2.20 -5.16 -3.22
C LEU A 11 2.48 -4.72 -4.66
N VAL A 12 1.52 -4.94 -5.56
CA VAL A 12 1.65 -4.51 -6.97
C VAL A 12 1.77 -2.98 -7.06
N SER A 13 0.99 -2.23 -6.29
CA SER A 13 1.12 -0.76 -6.24
C SER A 13 2.50 -0.34 -5.73
N ALA A 14 3.04 -1.02 -4.71
CA ALA A 14 4.37 -0.73 -4.18
C ALA A 14 5.47 -0.96 -5.26
N ILE A 15 5.36 -2.04 -6.02
CA ILE A 15 6.28 -2.34 -7.13
C ILE A 15 6.19 -1.26 -8.21
N LEU A 16 4.97 -0.86 -8.60
CA LEU A 16 4.76 0.18 -9.61
C LEU A 16 5.26 1.55 -9.14
N ALA A 17 5.13 1.88 -7.85
CA ALA A 17 5.72 3.07 -7.25
C ALA A 17 7.25 3.04 -7.37
N ALA A 18 7.89 1.92 -7.00
CA ALA A 18 9.34 1.77 -7.08
C ALA A 18 9.87 1.87 -8.53
N LEU A 19 9.19 1.24 -9.49
CA LEU A 19 9.55 1.32 -10.91
C LEU A 19 9.36 2.73 -11.47
N SER A 20 8.26 3.40 -11.13
CA SER A 20 8.00 4.78 -11.57
C SER A 20 9.04 5.74 -10.99
N PHE A 21 9.39 5.59 -9.71
CA PHE A 21 10.42 6.40 -9.08
C PHE A 21 11.79 6.14 -9.69
N TYR A 22 12.15 4.88 -9.92
CA TYR A 22 13.39 4.52 -10.58
C TYR A 22 13.49 5.16 -11.98
N LYS A 23 12.40 5.13 -12.76
CA LYS A 23 12.31 5.80 -14.07
C LYS A 23 12.41 7.31 -13.96
N TYR A 24 11.83 7.92 -12.93
CA TYR A 24 11.96 9.36 -12.68
C TYR A 24 13.43 9.76 -12.43
N VAL A 25 14.12 9.03 -11.55
CA VAL A 25 15.52 9.30 -11.19
C VAL A 25 16.47 9.00 -12.35
N SER A 26 16.24 7.91 -13.08
CA SER A 26 17.14 7.47 -14.16
C SER A 26 16.89 8.18 -15.49
N GLY A 27 15.66 8.70 -15.70
CA GLY A 27 15.19 9.20 -17.00
C GLY A 27 15.21 10.72 -17.16
N GLY A 28 15.82 11.46 -16.23
CA GLY A 28 15.97 12.91 -16.35
C GLY A 28 14.75 13.73 -15.87
N GLY A 29 13.97 13.22 -14.91
CA GLY A 29 13.04 14.07 -14.16
C GLY A 29 11.69 14.34 -14.82
N GLN A 30 11.20 13.45 -15.69
CA GLN A 30 9.86 13.58 -16.29
C GLN A 30 8.76 13.65 -15.21
N THR A 31 8.03 14.77 -15.17
CA THR A 31 6.99 15.04 -14.15
C THR A 31 5.90 13.96 -14.09
N MET A 32 5.66 13.25 -15.18
CA MET A 32 4.70 12.14 -15.24
C MET A 32 5.08 10.97 -14.31
N TYR A 33 6.36 10.63 -14.21
CA TYR A 33 6.80 9.50 -13.39
C TYR A 33 6.78 9.80 -11.89
N ILE A 34 7.05 11.05 -11.49
CA ILE A 34 6.91 11.44 -10.08
C ILE A 34 5.44 11.52 -9.66
N ALA A 35 4.56 12.03 -10.52
CA ALA A 35 3.12 12.02 -10.27
C ALA A 35 2.58 10.58 -10.13
N GLY A 36 2.99 9.67 -11.03
CA GLY A 36 2.64 8.25 -10.93
C GLY A 36 3.15 7.61 -9.63
N THR A 37 4.38 7.92 -9.22
CA THR A 37 4.96 7.43 -7.96
C THR A 37 4.09 7.82 -6.77
N ILE A 38 3.70 9.10 -6.66
CA ILE A 38 2.87 9.59 -5.56
C ILE A 38 1.53 8.85 -5.50
N ILE A 39 0.87 8.68 -6.64
CA ILE A 39 -0.42 7.97 -6.73
C ILE A 39 -0.27 6.51 -6.26
N PHE A 40 0.73 5.79 -6.75
CA PHE A 40 0.95 4.39 -6.37
C PHE A 40 1.36 4.23 -4.90
N VAL A 41 2.10 5.17 -4.32
CA VAL A 41 2.40 5.19 -2.89
C VAL A 41 1.12 5.35 -2.07
N ILE A 42 0.25 6.30 -2.43
CA ILE A 42 -1.03 6.50 -1.75
C ILE A 42 -1.90 5.24 -1.81
N LEU A 43 -2.01 4.62 -2.99
CA LEU A 43 -2.75 3.37 -3.16
C LEU A 43 -2.18 2.24 -2.29
N THR A 44 -0.85 2.14 -2.21
CA THR A 44 -0.18 1.15 -1.36
C THR A 44 -0.55 1.34 0.11
N VAL A 45 -0.55 2.58 0.60
CA VAL A 45 -0.89 2.89 2.00
C VAL A 45 -2.36 2.58 2.28
N ILE A 46 -3.29 2.97 1.41
CA ILE A 46 -4.72 2.72 1.59
C ILE A 46 -5.01 1.21 1.58
N LEU A 47 -4.53 0.50 0.56
CA LEU A 47 -4.78 -0.93 0.40
C LEU A 47 -4.08 -1.75 1.49
N GLY A 48 -2.85 -1.39 1.85
CA GLY A 48 -2.11 -2.00 2.95
C GLY A 48 -2.78 -1.74 4.31
N GLY A 49 -3.26 -0.52 4.53
CA GLY A 49 -4.02 -0.15 5.73
C GLY A 49 -5.32 -0.92 5.86
N LEU A 50 -6.09 -1.05 4.77
CA LEU A 50 -7.31 -1.88 4.75
C LEU A 50 -7.01 -3.35 5.04
N PHE A 51 -5.93 -3.88 4.49
CA PHE A 51 -5.49 -5.26 4.77
C PHE A 51 -5.10 -5.47 6.24
N LEU A 52 -4.39 -4.51 6.84
CA LEU A 52 -3.93 -4.59 8.24
C LEU A 52 -5.06 -4.33 9.24
N SER A 53 -6.03 -3.47 8.92
CA SER A 53 -7.16 -3.12 9.78
C SER A 53 -7.92 -4.36 10.28
N GLY A 54 -8.20 -5.33 9.39
CA GLY A 54 -8.87 -6.58 9.74
C GLY A 54 -8.02 -7.55 10.59
N ARG A 55 -6.73 -7.28 10.78
CA ARG A 55 -5.79 -8.12 11.55
C ARG A 55 -5.37 -7.50 12.87
N VAL A 56 -5.27 -6.18 12.96
CA VAL A 56 -4.94 -5.47 14.20
C VAL A 56 -6.15 -5.46 15.15
N ASN A 57 -7.37 -5.45 14.64
CA ASN A 57 -8.62 -5.37 15.42
C ASN A 57 -9.05 -6.70 16.10
N LYS A 58 -8.22 -7.75 16.10
CA LYS A 58 -8.59 -9.07 16.67
C LYS A 58 -8.03 -9.35 18.06
N ASN A 59 -7.30 -8.40 18.66
CA ASN A 59 -6.64 -8.60 19.95
C ASN A 59 -7.33 -7.91 21.14
N GLU A 60 -8.55 -7.38 20.97
CA GLU A 60 -9.28 -6.67 22.04
C GLU A 60 -10.52 -7.40 22.57
N GLU A 61 -10.56 -8.73 22.50
CA GLU A 61 -11.36 -9.48 23.49
C GLU A 61 -10.61 -9.41 24.83
N ILE A 62 -10.68 -8.25 25.47
CA ILE A 62 -10.38 -8.12 26.90
C ILE A 62 -11.47 -8.96 27.57
N HIS A 63 -11.10 -10.17 27.98
CA HIS A 63 -11.90 -10.94 28.93
C HIS A 63 -11.89 -10.13 30.24
N ILE A 64 -12.79 -9.14 30.36
CA ILE A 64 -13.16 -8.55 31.64
C ILE A 64 -13.84 -9.69 32.39
N THR A 65 -13.04 -10.39 33.19
CA THR A 65 -13.53 -11.31 34.20
C THR A 65 -14.21 -10.46 35.27
N GLU A 66 -15.47 -10.79 35.57
CA GLU A 66 -16.24 -10.20 36.68
C GLU A 66 -15.50 -10.29 38.02
#